data_AF-A0A7C9TXY4-F1
#
_entry.id   AF-A0A7C9TXY4-F1
#
_cell.length_a   1.000
_cell.length_b   1.000
_cell.length_c   1.000
_cell.angle_alpha   90.00
_cell.angle_beta   90.00
_cell.angle_gamma   90.00
#
_symmetry.space_group_name_H-M   'P 1'
#
loop_
_entity.id
_entity.type
_entity.pdbx_description
1 polymer ?
#
loop_
_entity_poly.entity_id
_entity_poly.type
_entity_poly.pdbx_seq_one_letter_code
_entity_poly.pdbx_strand_id
1 'polypeptide(L)' 'MLIQKIVQELEEIPEDKLAEIYDLIHYFRLGLTKENSKDKKQPRTPVILSGKLGYAFFETLP' A
#
# COMPACT_ATOMS: atom_id res chain seq x y z
N MET A 1 -5.58 24.72 8.39
CA MET A 1 -4.92 23.44 8.77
C MET A 1 -3.81 23.11 7.77
N LEU A 2 -2.80 22.33 8.15
CA LEU A 2 -1.65 22.00 7.27
C LEU A 2 -2.09 21.46 5.89
N ILE A 3 -3.15 20.65 5.85
CA ILE A 3 -3.70 20.08 4.61
C ILE A 3 -4.15 21.15 3.60
N GLN A 4 -4.78 22.23 4.08
CA GLN A 4 -5.32 23.29 3.22
C GLN A 4 -4.19 24.09 2.58
N LYS A 5 -3.11 24.31 3.33
CA LYS A 5 -1.92 25.01 2.82
C LYS A 5 -1.22 24.21 1.72
N ILE A 6 -1.13 22.89 1.89
CA ILE A 6 -0.57 21.99 0.87
C ILE A 6 -1.42 22.02 -0.41
N VAL A 7 -2.75 22.02 -0.31
CA VAL A 7 -3.64 22.08 -1.48
C VAL A 7 -3.45 23.40 -2.25
N GLN A 8 -3.36 24.53 -1.54
CA GLN A 8 -3.10 25.83 -2.18
C GLN A 8 -1.75 25.86 -2.90
N GLU A 9 -0.70 25.33 -2.28
CA GLU A 9 0.63 25.26 -2.89
C GLU A 9 0.65 24.35 -4.13
N LEU A 10 -0.16 23.29 -4.16
CA LEU A 10 -0.30 22.41 -5.33
C LEU A 10 -1.06 23.06 -6.49
N GLU A 11 -2.03 23.94 -6.21
CA GLU A 11 -2.78 24.68 -7.23
C GLU A 11 -1.92 25.74 -7.94
N GLU A 12 -0.88 26.25 -7.28
CA GLU A 12 0.05 27.22 -7.86
C GLU A 12 1.12 26.59 -8.78
N ILE A 13 1.15 25.27 -8.89
CA ILE A 13 2.15 24.54 -9.67
C ILE A 13 1.77 24.55 -11.15
N PRO A 14 2.71 24.86 -12.05
CA PRO A 14 2.43 24.87 -13.47
C PRO A 14 2.19 23.44 -13.99
N GLU A 15 1.27 23.30 -14.94
CA GLU A 15 0.72 22.01 -15.39
C GLU A 15 1.79 21.06 -15.96
N ASP A 16 2.83 21.62 -16.59
CA ASP A 16 3.97 20.90 -17.13
C ASP A 16 4.81 20.19 -16.05
N LYS A 17 4.69 20.61 -14.78
CA LYS A 17 5.37 20.00 -13.63
C LYS A 17 4.51 19.03 -12.83
N LEU A 18 3.21 18.95 -13.13
CA LEU A 18 2.31 18.02 -12.43
C LEU A 18 2.68 16.56 -12.68
N ALA A 19 3.22 16.23 -13.85
CA ALA A 19 3.69 14.88 -14.15
C ALA A 19 4.84 14.45 -13.22
N GLU A 20 5.85 15.30 -13.05
CA GLU A 20 7.01 15.04 -12.18
C GLU A 20 6.58 14.86 -10.71
N ILE A 21 5.61 15.67 -10.25
CA ILE A 21 5.08 15.60 -8.88
C ILE A 21 4.21 14.36 -8.71
N TYR A 22 3.39 14.02 -9.69
CA TYR A 22 2.61 12.80 -9.68
C TYR A 22 3.53 11.59 -9.53
N ASP A 23 4.60 11.52 -10.32
CA ASP A 23 5.57 10.42 -10.26
C ASP A 23 6.20 10.29 -8.86
N LEU A 24 6.57 11.42 -8.25
CA LEU A 24 7.11 11.45 -6.89
C LEU A 24 6.09 10.92 -5.87
N ILE A 25 4.87 11.46 -5.85
CA ILE A 25 3.80 11.05 -4.93
C ILE A 25 3.44 9.58 -5.17
N HIS A 26 3.35 9.17 -6.43
CA HIS A 26 3.03 7.80 -6.84
C HIS A 26 4.09 6.83 -6.33
N TYR A 27 5.37 7.15 -6.52
CA TYR A 27 6.48 6.34 -6.02
C TYR A 27 6.44 6.19 -4.50
N PHE A 28 6.26 7.29 -3.76
CA PHE A 28 6.12 7.26 -2.30
C PHE A 28 4.93 6.40 -1.86
N ARG A 29 3.77 6.54 -2.52
CA ARG A 29 2.57 5.74 -2.24
C ARG A 29 2.81 4.25 -2.48
N LEU A 30 3.53 3.89 -3.55
CA LEU A 30 3.91 2.50 -3.81
C LEU A 30 4.81 1.95 -2.70
N GLY A 31 5.77 2.75 -2.22
CA GLY A 31 6.63 2.41 -1.09
C GLY A 31 5.83 2.12 0.19
N LEU A 32 4.92 3.02 0.56
CA LEU A 32 4.03 2.87 1.71
C LEU A 32 3.09 1.67 1.56
N THR A 33 2.55 1.44 0.36
CA THR A 33 1.67 0.29 0.12
C THR A 33 2.43 -1.03 0.27
N LYS A 34 3.68 -1.10 -0.21
CA LYS A 34 4.54 -2.28 -0.05
C LYS A 34 4.90 -2.53 1.42
N GLU A 35 5.16 -1.49 2.20
CA GLU A 35 5.39 -1.59 3.65
C GLU A 35 4.16 -2.13 4.38
N ASN A 36 3.00 -1.52 4.15
CA ASN A 36 1.71 -1.99 4.69
C ASN A 36 1.33 -3.41 4.22
N SER A 37 1.87 -3.88 3.10
CA SER A 37 1.64 -5.25 2.60
C SER A 37 2.55 -6.28 3.26
N LYS A 38 3.70 -5.88 3.82
CA LYS A 38 4.55 -6.77 4.64
C LYS A 38 3.85 -7.10 5.97
N ASP A 39 3.17 -6.13 6.56
CA ASP A 39 2.38 -6.31 7.79
C ASP A 39 1.04 -7.04 7.54
N LYS A 40 0.59 -7.12 6.28
CA LYS A 40 -0.61 -7.86 5.85
C LYS A 40 -0.33 -9.24 5.26
N LYS A 41 0.80 -9.89 5.61
CA LYS A 41 0.90 -11.36 5.50
C LYS A 41 0.07 -12.02 6.61
N GLN A 42 -1.23 -11.73 6.65
CA GLN A 42 -2.14 -12.58 7.42
C GLN A 42 -2.09 -13.97 6.77
N PRO A 43 -1.95 -15.05 7.55
CA PRO A 43 -2.04 -16.39 7.00
C PRO A 43 -3.36 -16.49 6.24
N ARG A 44 -3.30 -16.92 4.97
CA ARG A 44 -4.49 -17.10 4.14
C ARG A 44 -5.33 -18.19 4.81
N THR A 45 -6.36 -17.81 5.56
CA THR A 45 -7.32 -18.79 6.09
C THR A 45 -8.19 -19.24 4.92
N PRO A 46 -8.11 -20.52 4.49
CA PRO A 46 -8.93 -21.01 3.39
C PRO A 46 -10.40 -20.96 3.78
N VAL A 47 -11.20 -20.22 3.00
CA VAL A 47 -12.65 -20.02 3.21
C VAL A 47 -13.44 -21.34 3.23
N ILE A 48 -12.92 -22.38 2.57
CA ILE A 48 -13.60 -23.67 2.38
C ILE A 48 -13.38 -24.63 3.55
N LEU A 49 -12.34 -24.44 4.37
CA LEU A 49 -12.03 -25.33 5.48
C LEU A 49 -12.53 -24.72 6.79
N SER A 50 -13.73 -25.10 7.21
CA SER A 50 -14.25 -24.76 8.54
C SER A 50 -13.66 -25.69 9.60
N GLY A 51 -12.59 -25.27 10.27
CA GLY A 51 -11.94 -26.03 11.35
C GLY A 51 -10.55 -25.46 11.74
N LYS A 52 -10.00 -25.87 12.89
CA LYS A 52 -8.62 -25.54 13.28
C LYS A 52 -7.65 -26.30 12.38
N LEU A 53 -7.02 -25.61 11.44
CA LEU A 53 -5.96 -26.17 10.60
C LEU A 53 -4.71 -26.45 11.44
N GLY A 54 -4.11 -27.63 11.26
CA GLY A 54 -2.83 -27.96 11.88
C GLY A 54 -1.70 -27.11 11.30
N TYR A 55 -0.63 -26.90 12.07
CA TYR A 55 0.52 -26.07 11.68
C TYR A 55 1.14 -26.48 10.32
N ALA A 56 1.15 -27.79 10.00
CA ALA A 56 1.66 -28.34 8.75
C ALA A 56 0.96 -27.83 7.48
N PHE A 57 -0.26 -27.29 7.58
CA PHE A 57 -0.95 -26.70 6.42
C PHE A 57 -0.24 -25.45 5.87
N PHE A 58 0.51 -24.74 6.72
CA PHE A 58 1.17 -23.49 6.37
C PHE A 58 2.65 -23.65 6.02
N GLU A 59 3.15 -24.88 5.99
CA GLU A 59 4.53 -25.17 5.57
C GLU A 59 4.66 -25.08 4.04
N THR A 60 5.85 -24.71 3.56
CA THR A 60 6.14 -24.62 2.13
C THR A 60 6.19 -26.02 1.53
N LEU A 61 5.46 -26.25 0.43
CA LEU A 61 5.52 -27.51 -0.31
C LEU A 61 6.95 -27.77 -0.84
N PRO A 62 7.39 -29.05 -0.89
CA PRO A 62 8.68 -29.43 -1.47
C PRO A 62 8.75 -29.15 -2.98
#